data_AF-A0A7D8UCR4-F1
#
_entry.id   AF-A0A7D8UCR4-F1
#
_cell.length_a   1.000
_cell.length_b   1.000
_cell.length_c   1.000
_cell.angle_alpha   90.00
_cell.angle_beta   90.00
_cell.angle_gamma   90.00
#
_symmetry.space_group_name_H-M   'P 1'
#
loop_
_entity.id
_entity.type
_entity.pdbx_description
1 polymer ?
#
loop_
_entity_poly.entity_id
_entity_poly.type
_entity_poly.pdbx_seq_one_letter_code
_entity_poly.pdbx_strand_id
1 'polypeptide(L)'
;MFGLSPFELMAVLVVAVLLFGAKLPEVAGSLGRQYRDFRRGLNEIQDQFRQAQQEVTKAFDAPAKTLNKSLADLDPNTPKEREPAVPKFTPPPPSHDEES
;
A
#
# COMPACT_ATOMS: atom_id res chain seq x y z
N MET A 1 17.70 21.91 4.33
CA MET A 1 19.17 21.89 4.23
C MET A 1 19.75 20.64 4.93
N PHE A 2 19.25 19.45 4.61
CA PHE A 2 19.72 18.19 5.20
C PHE A 2 19.76 17.14 4.10
N GLY A 3 20.79 17.19 3.27
CA GLY A 3 21.18 16.08 2.43
C GLY A 3 22.51 15.60 3.00
N LEU A 4 22.54 14.39 3.58
CA LEU A 4 23.78 13.74 3.97
C LEU A 4 24.67 13.70 2.74
N SER A 5 25.71 14.53 2.74
CA SER A 5 26.64 14.53 1.62
C SER A 5 27.42 13.22 1.65
N PRO A 6 27.78 12.65 0.48
CA PRO A 6 28.67 11.48 0.44
C PRO A 6 29.97 11.69 1.24
N PHE A 7 30.41 12.95 1.37
CA PHE A 7 31.58 13.33 2.14
C PHE A 7 31.38 13.17 3.65
N GLU A 8 30.24 13.59 4.20
CA GLU A 8 29.92 13.36 5.63
C GLU A 8 29.84 11.88 5.96
N LEU A 9 29.20 11.08 5.09
CA LEU A 9 29.13 9.63 5.27
C LEU A 9 30.53 9.00 5.27
N MET A 10 31.43 9.45 4.40
CA MET A 10 32.83 9.02 4.40
C MET A 10 33.57 9.41 5.68
N ALA A 11 33.38 10.64 6.18
CA ALA A 11 34.01 11.07 7.43
C ALA A 11 33.56 10.22 8.63
N VAL A 12 32.25 9.92 8.72
CA VAL A 12 31.71 9.03 9.76
C VAL A 12 32.25 7.61 9.61
N LEU A 13 32.36 7.09 8.38
CA LEU A 13 32.94 5.77 8.12
C LEU A 13 34.40 5.70 8.60
N VAL A 14 35.20 6.72 8.32
CA VAL A 14 36.60 6.79 8.78
C VAL A 14 36.66 6.75 10.31
N VAL A 15 35.84 7.55 11.00
CA VAL A 15 35.78 7.53 12.48
C VAL A 15 35.35 6.16 12.98
N ALA A 16 34.35 5.52 12.36
CA ALA A 16 33.92 4.19 12.73
C ALA A 16 35.04 3.15 12.55
N VAL A 17 35.81 3.23 11.47
CA VAL A 17 36.98 2.36 11.26
C VAL A 17 38.09 2.65 12.27
N LEU A 18 38.29 3.88 12.73
CA LEU A 18 39.26 4.19 13.78
C LEU A 18 38.84 3.62 15.15
N LEU A 19 37.54 3.62 15.46
CA LEU A 19 37.01 3.09 16.72
C LEU A 19 36.96 1.56 16.75
N PHE A 20 36.48 0.95 15.67
CA PHE A 20 36.22 -0.49 15.59
C PHE A 20 37.31 -1.28 14.84
N GLY A 21 38.06 -0.64 13.95
CA GLY A 21 39.11 -1.27 13.14
C GLY A 21 38.59 -2.48 12.37
N ALA A 22 39.33 -3.59 12.49
CA ALA A 22 38.97 -4.87 11.87
C ALA A 22 37.68 -5.51 12.42
N LYS A 23 37.13 -5.01 13.54
CA LYS A 23 35.86 -5.50 14.13
C LYS A 23 34.62 -4.87 13.50
N LEU A 24 34.77 -3.81 12.72
CA LEU A 24 33.66 -3.16 12.01
C LEU A 24 32.82 -4.11 11.13
N PRO A 25 33.40 -4.98 10.27
CA PRO A 25 32.62 -5.94 9.48
C PRO A 25 31.88 -6.97 10.34
N GLU A 26 32.45 -7.36 11.48
CA GLU A 26 31.81 -8.28 12.43
C GLU A 26 30.56 -7.63 13.06
N VAL A 27 30.68 -6.38 13.51
CA VAL A 27 29.57 -5.57 14.04
C VAL A 27 28.50 -5.33 12.98
N ALA A 28 28.89 -4.87 11.79
CA ALA A 28 27.98 -4.64 10.67
C ALA A 28 27.23 -5.92 10.25
N GLY A 29 27.93 -7.06 10.23
CA GLY A 29 27.31 -8.36 9.95
C GLY A 29 26.31 -8.78 11.02
N SER A 30 26.61 -8.56 12.30
CA SER A 30 25.70 -8.88 13.41
C SER A 30 24.44 -8.00 13.41
N LEU A 31 24.60 -6.69 13.25
CA LEU A 31 23.52 -5.72 13.18
C LEU A 31 22.68 -5.90 11.91
N GLY A 32 23.33 -6.18 10.78
CA GLY A 32 22.64 -6.42 9.51
C GLY A 32 21.76 -7.67 9.54
N ARG A 33 22.21 -8.74 10.21
CA ARG A 33 21.37 -9.92 10.45
C ARG A 33 20.16 -9.58 11.31
N GLN A 34 20.37 -8.90 12.43
CA GLN A 34 19.29 -8.45 13.32
C GLN A 34 18.28 -7.54 12.59
N TYR A 35 18.76 -6.59 11.79
CA TYR A 35 17.92 -5.69 11.00
C TYR A 35 17.10 -6.45 9.95
N ARG A 36 17.69 -7.45 9.28
CA ARG A 36 16.99 -8.30 8.31
C ARG A 36 15.88 -9.10 8.98
N ASP A 37 16.15 -9.70 10.14
CA ASP A 37 15.18 -10.52 10.85
C ASP A 37 14.07 -9.64 11.46
N PHE A 38 14.41 -8.44 11.96
CA PHE A 38 13.44 -7.43 12.37
C PHE A 38 12.51 -7.01 11.23
N ARG A 39 13.08 -6.70 10.04
CA ARG A 39 12.28 -6.34 8.85
C ARG A 39 11.33 -7.48 8.43
N ARG A 40 11.80 -8.73 8.50
CA ARG A 40 10.96 -9.90 8.22
C ARG A 40 9.81 -10.01 9.21
N GLY A 41 10.07 -9.88 10.51
CA GLY A 41 9.04 -9.89 11.54
C GLY A 41 8.01 -8.77 11.36
N LEU A 42 8.45 -7.54 11.02
CA LEU A 42 7.53 -6.43 10.72
C LEU A 42 6.63 -6.71 9.52
N ASN A 43 7.17 -7.30 8.46
CA ASN A 43 6.39 -7.66 7.27
C ASN A 43 5.32 -8.71 7.61
N GLU A 44 5.69 -9.74 8.39
CA GLU A 44 4.77 -10.79 8.79
C GLU A 44 3.62 -10.26 9.66
N ILE A 45 3.93 -9.35 10.60
CA ILE A 45 2.91 -8.65 11.40
C ILE A 45 1.98 -7.81 10.51
N GLN A 46 2.53 -7.10 9.53
CA GLN A 46 1.74 -6.30 8.59
C GLN A 46 0.80 -7.20 7.76
N ASP A 47 1.28 -8.35 7.29
CA ASP A 47 0.48 -9.30 6.52
C ASP A 47 -0.64 -9.92 7.38
N GLN A 48 -0.34 -10.32 8.61
CA GLN A 48 -1.33 -10.84 9.56
C GLN A 48 -2.38 -9.78 9.89
N PHE A 49 -1.98 -8.53 10.12
CA PHE A 49 -2.91 -7.44 10.40
C PHE A 49 -3.82 -7.15 9.20
N ARG A 50 -3.28 -7.20 7.97
CA ARG A 50 -4.04 -7.01 6.73
C ARG A 50 -5.06 -8.13 6.53
N GLN A 51 -4.68 -9.37 6.80
CA GLN A 51 -5.59 -10.53 6.75
C GLN A 51 -6.69 -10.42 7.80
N ALA A 52 -6.33 -10.11 9.06
CA ALA A 52 -7.29 -9.92 10.13
C ALA A 52 -8.29 -8.79 9.82
N GLN A 53 -7.83 -7.65 9.29
CA GLN A 53 -8.73 -6.59 8.84
C GLN A 53 -9.65 -7.06 7.72
N GLN A 54 -9.15 -7.85 6.78
CA GLN A 54 -9.95 -8.32 5.65
C GLN A 54 -10.99 -9.37 6.08
N GLU A 55 -10.67 -10.22 7.06
CA GLU A 55 -11.60 -11.16 7.67
C GLU A 55 -12.68 -10.45 8.48
N VAL A 56 -12.29 -9.46 9.29
CA VAL A 56 -13.21 -8.61 10.05
C VAL A 56 -14.15 -7.87 9.08
N THR A 57 -13.62 -7.17 8.09
CA THR A 57 -14.44 -6.48 7.07
C THR A 57 -15.36 -7.45 6.37
N LYS A 58 -14.90 -8.64 5.94
CA LYS A 58 -15.78 -9.66 5.33
C LYS A 58 -16.86 -10.14 6.28
N ALA A 59 -16.56 -10.35 7.56
CA ALA A 59 -17.53 -10.77 8.56
C ALA A 59 -18.62 -9.71 8.82
N PHE A 60 -18.27 -8.41 8.72
CA PHE A 60 -19.21 -7.30 8.85
C PHE A 60 -19.92 -6.93 7.54
N ASP A 61 -19.29 -7.08 6.37
CA ASP A 61 -19.89 -6.83 5.05
C ASP A 61 -20.81 -7.96 4.59
N ALA A 62 -20.51 -9.22 4.94
CA ALA A 62 -21.34 -10.36 4.56
C ALA A 62 -22.82 -10.20 4.97
N PRO A 63 -23.16 -9.83 6.22
CA PRO A 63 -24.55 -9.54 6.59
C PRO A 63 -25.08 -8.26 5.93
N ALA A 64 -24.28 -7.21 5.75
CA ALA A 64 -24.74 -5.97 5.09
C ALA A 64 -25.09 -6.21 3.60
N LYS A 65 -24.32 -7.05 2.90
CA LYS A 65 -24.51 -7.35 1.49
C LYS A 65 -25.69 -8.29 1.25
N THR A 66 -25.96 -9.24 2.15
CA THR A 66 -27.19 -10.06 2.09
C THR A 66 -28.42 -9.29 2.53
N LEU A 67 -28.32 -8.39 3.51
CA LEU A 67 -29.44 -7.53 3.91
C LEU A 67 -29.81 -6.55 2.79
N ASN A 68 -28.85 -5.86 2.18
CA ASN A 68 -29.12 -4.95 1.05
C ASN A 68 -29.70 -5.69 -0.16
N LYS A 69 -29.23 -6.91 -0.44
CA LYS A 69 -29.78 -7.75 -1.50
C LYS A 69 -31.20 -8.23 -1.17
N SER A 70 -31.45 -8.64 0.06
CA SER A 70 -32.77 -9.07 0.51
C SER A 70 -33.78 -7.92 0.60
N LEU A 71 -33.32 -6.69 0.86
CA LEU A 71 -34.15 -5.47 0.82
C LEU A 71 -34.44 -5.03 -0.62
N ALA A 72 -33.48 -5.21 -1.54
CA ALA A 72 -33.69 -4.95 -2.98
C ALA A 72 -34.66 -5.96 -3.63
N ASP A 73 -34.70 -7.21 -3.15
CA ASP A 73 -35.64 -8.24 -3.62
C ASP A 73 -37.07 -8.08 -3.04
N LEU A 74 -37.32 -7.17 -2.09
CA LEU A 74 -38.63 -6.88 -1.51
C LEU A 74 -39.39 -5.75 -2.20
N ASP A 75 -38.78 -5.09 -3.19
CA ASP A 75 -39.47 -4.12 -4.05
C ASP A 75 -40.05 -4.85 -5.29
N PRO A 76 -41.38 -5.10 -5.34
CA PRO A 76 -42.01 -5.83 -6.46
C PRO A 76 -42.00 -5.05 -7.78
N ASN A 77 -41.48 -3.82 -7.83
CA ASN A 77 -41.42 -3.00 -9.04
C ASN A 77 -40.00 -2.79 -9.60
N THR A 78 -38.99 -3.57 -9.18
CA THR A 78 -37.65 -3.48 -9.78
C THR A 78 -37.47 -4.52 -10.89
N PRO A 79 -37.35 -4.12 -12.18
CA PRO A 79 -37.13 -5.06 -13.27
C PRO A 79 -35.76 -5.76 -13.18
N LYS A 80 -35.75 -7.09 -13.24
CA LYS A 80 -34.55 -7.91 -13.47
C LYS A 80 -34.10 -7.75 -14.93
N GLU A 81 -33.36 -6.70 -15.23
CA GLU A 81 -32.73 -6.54 -16.56
C GLU A 81 -31.30 -7.11 -16.52
N ARG A 82 -31.06 -8.16 -17.32
CA ARG A 82 -29.74 -8.73 -17.61
C ARG A 82 -28.87 -7.65 -18.28
N GLU A 83 -27.58 -7.59 -17.94
CA GLU A 83 -26.59 -6.63 -18.49
C GLU A 83 -26.66 -6.45 -20.01
N PRO A 84 -26.45 -5.22 -20.54
CA PRO A 84 -25.32 -5.10 -21.47
C PRO A 84 -24.56 -3.76 -21.41
N ALA A 85 -23.23 -3.88 -21.51
CA ALA A 85 -22.26 -2.95 -22.06
C ALA A 85 -22.40 -1.44 -21.73
N VAL A 86 -21.60 -0.99 -20.76
CA VAL A 86 -21.23 0.41 -20.53
C VAL A 86 -20.86 1.07 -21.86
N PRO A 87 -21.64 2.02 -22.41
CA PRO A 87 -21.20 2.77 -23.56
C PRO A 87 -20.07 3.70 -23.11
N LYS A 88 -18.87 3.47 -23.65
CA LYS A 88 -17.70 4.35 -23.47
C LYS A 88 -18.06 5.76 -23.91
N PHE A 89 -18.15 6.68 -22.95
CA PHE A 89 -18.25 8.10 -23.23
C PHE A 89 -16.86 8.62 -23.60
N THR A 90 -16.60 8.81 -24.89
CA THR A 90 -15.49 9.67 -25.33
C THR A 90 -16.03 11.08 -25.50
N PRO A 91 -15.54 12.07 -24.73
CA PRO A 91 -15.99 13.43 -24.88
C PRO A 91 -15.59 13.98 -26.27
N PRO A 92 -16.49 14.68 -26.98
CA PRO A 92 -16.16 15.31 -28.26
C PRO A 92 -15.08 16.41 -28.08
N PRO A 93 -14.19 16.59 -29.07
CA PRO A 93 -13.10 17.56 -29.01
C PRO A 93 -13.63 19.00 -28.90
N PRO A 94 -12.87 19.92 -28.25
CA PRO A 94 -13.30 21.30 -28.08
C PRO A 94 -13.35 21.98 -29.45
N SER A 95 -14.56 22.33 -29.90
CA SER A 95 -14.76 23.21 -31.04
C SER A 95 -14.34 24.62 -30.66
N HIS A 96 -13.36 25.13 -31.39
CA HIS A 96 -12.99 26.54 -31.46
C HIS A 96 -14.23 27.39 -31.78
N ASP A 97 -14.58 28.31 -30.88
CA ASP A 97 -15.31 29.51 -31.23
C ASP A 97 -14.26 30.62 -31.46
N GLU A 98 -13.87 30.85 -32.71
CA GLU A 98 -13.41 32.17 -33.13
C GLU A 98 -14.65 32.96 -33.55
N GLU A 99 -14.80 34.14 -32.93
CA GLU A 99 -15.06 35.42 -33.59
C GLU A 99 -16.22 36.22 -32.99
N SER A 100 -15.85 37.14 -32.09
CA SER A 100 -16.22 38.57 -32.12
C SER A 100 -15.22 39.37 -31.30
#